data_AF-A0A930TR64-F1
#
_entry.id   AF-A0A930TR64-F1
#
_cell.length_a   1.000
_cell.length_b   1.000
_cell.length_c   1.000
_cell.angle_alpha   90.00
_cell.angle_beta   90.00
_cell.angle_gamma   90.00
#
_symmetry.space_group_name_H-M   'P 1'
#
loop_
_entity.id
_entity.type
_entity.pdbx_description
1 polymer ?
#
loop_
_entity_poly.entity_id
_entity_poly.type
_entity_poly.pdbx_seq_one_letter_code
_entity_poly.pdbx_strand_id
1 'polypeptide(L)'
;DLQPGQRRNELEGLLSNEPSELQSRNRVMHYLIGETQETLLSEHLYSLEPDPAGAISNGLSELLVLDQGGHFLSLERTFGRSGFGAKLFQLAMGSATDISGVRSLSGDVEGLVPVRKQLVLDLQTLGIPLDNVEGMTLGPRLPDGTDSLLLLSDNNFNEDQITQILLFRLRQG
;
A
#
# COMPACT_ATOMS: atom_id res chain seq x y z
N ASP A 1 6.15 22.77 -0.76
CA ASP A 1 5.47 24.03 -0.40
C ASP A 1 4.07 24.11 -1.00
N LEU A 2 3.06 23.73 -0.22
CA LEU A 2 1.65 23.82 -0.66
C LEU A 2 1.10 25.23 -0.47
N GLN A 3 0.32 25.70 -1.44
CA GLN A 3 -0.31 27.02 -1.39
C GLN A 3 -1.34 27.10 -0.24
N PRO A 4 -1.57 28.29 0.35
CA PRO A 4 -2.44 28.46 1.52
C PRO A 4 -3.88 27.93 1.36
N GLY A 5 -4.42 27.90 0.13
CA GLY A 5 -5.75 27.36 -0.16
C GLY A 5 -5.82 25.84 -0.14
N GLN A 6 -4.76 25.14 -0.56
CA GLN A 6 -4.70 23.68 -0.55
C GLN A 6 -4.64 23.13 0.89
N ARG A 7 -3.88 23.79 1.77
CA ARG A 7 -3.82 23.44 3.19
C ARG A 7 -5.18 23.56 3.89
N ARG A 8 -6.02 24.52 3.49
CA ARG A 8 -7.35 24.73 4.08
C ARG A 8 -8.33 23.62 3.67
N ASN A 9 -8.31 23.23 2.41
CA ASN A 9 -9.13 22.13 1.89
C ASN A 9 -8.67 20.76 2.41
N GLU A 10 -7.36 20.54 2.58
CA GLU A 10 -6.84 19.35 3.26
C GLU A 10 -7.29 19.28 4.72
N LEU A 11 -7.25 20.39 5.45
CA LEU A 11 -7.75 20.47 6.83
C LEU A 11 -9.26 20.23 6.92
N GLU A 12 -10.05 20.76 5.99
CA GLU A 12 -11.50 20.50 5.93
C GLU A 12 -11.81 19.04 5.54
N GLY A 13 -11.04 18.45 4.64
CA GLY A 13 -11.12 17.02 4.30
C GLY A 13 -10.79 16.10 5.48
N LEU A 14 -9.72 16.42 6.23
CA LEU A 14 -9.33 15.71 7.45
C LEU A 14 -10.37 15.82 8.59
N LEU A 15 -11.23 16.84 8.54
CA LEU A 15 -12.31 17.06 9.50
C LEU A 15 -13.66 16.49 9.02
N SER A 16 -13.77 16.14 7.74
CA SER A 16 -14.98 15.56 7.14
C SER A 16 -15.13 14.08 7.51
N ASN A 17 -16.37 13.62 7.63
CA ASN A 17 -16.69 12.20 7.81
C ASN A 17 -16.98 11.50 6.47
N GLU A 18 -16.69 12.17 5.34
CA GLU A 18 -16.89 11.63 4.00
C GLU A 18 -15.56 11.06 3.46
N PRO A 19 -15.59 10.04 2.60
CA PRO A 19 -14.39 9.54 1.93
C PRO A 19 -13.69 10.64 1.12
N SER A 20 -12.36 10.66 1.12
CA SER A 20 -11.60 11.57 0.25
C SER A 20 -11.85 11.24 -1.23
N GLU A 21 -12.28 12.23 -2.01
CA GLU A 21 -12.30 12.11 -3.48
C GLU A 21 -10.89 12.15 -4.09
N LEU A 22 -9.91 12.70 -3.36
CA LEU A 22 -8.52 12.75 -3.78
C LEU A 22 -7.81 11.46 -3.39
N GLN A 23 -7.59 10.64 -4.41
CA GLN A 23 -6.82 9.41 -4.29
C GLN A 23 -5.33 9.74 -4.13
N SER A 24 -4.74 9.34 -3.00
CA SER A 24 -3.31 9.49 -2.76
C SER A 24 -2.48 8.67 -3.77
N ARG A 25 -1.39 9.27 -4.27
CA ARG A 25 -0.59 8.74 -5.38
C ARG A 25 0.85 8.51 -4.94
N ASN A 26 1.35 7.31 -5.18
CA ASN A 26 2.74 6.92 -4.97
C ASN A 26 3.44 6.74 -6.33
N ARG A 27 4.75 6.99 -6.36
CA ARG A 27 5.62 6.65 -7.49
C ARG A 27 6.40 5.39 -7.14
N VAL A 28 6.15 4.31 -7.87
CA VAL A 28 6.92 3.06 -7.73
C VAL A 28 8.04 3.07 -8.76
N MET A 29 9.28 2.97 -8.29
CA MET A 29 10.48 2.99 -9.15
C MET A 29 11.04 1.57 -9.27
N HIS A 30 11.34 1.14 -10.49
CA HIS A 30 11.97 -0.16 -10.76
C HIS A 30 13.40 0.08 -11.23
N TYR A 31 14.36 -0.45 -10.48
CA TYR A 31 15.78 -0.36 -10.79
C TYR A 31 16.35 -1.71 -11.16
N LEU A 32 17.25 -1.73 -12.14
CA LEU A 32 18.25 -2.77 -12.28
C LEU A 32 19.45 -2.38 -11.41
N ILE A 33 19.78 -3.23 -10.44
CA ILE A 33 20.96 -3.05 -9.59
C ILE A 33 22.10 -3.90 -10.19
N GLY A 34 23.06 -3.24 -10.84
CA GLY A 34 24.28 -3.87 -11.32
C GLY A 34 25.44 -3.76 -10.32
N GLU A 35 26.56 -4.42 -10.59
CA GLU A 35 27.74 -4.40 -9.70
C GLU A 35 28.36 -2.99 -9.53
N THR A 36 28.27 -2.16 -10.56
CA THR A 36 28.92 -0.83 -10.60
C THR A 36 27.96 0.32 -10.89
N GLN A 37 26.72 0.02 -11.25
CA GLN A 37 25.74 1.02 -11.63
C GLN A 37 24.31 0.51 -11.44
N GLU A 38 23.46 1.38 -10.93
CA GLU A 38 22.02 1.24 -10.93
C GLU A 38 21.41 1.94 -12.14
N THR A 39 20.46 1.28 -12.79
CA THR A 39 19.72 1.84 -13.92
C THR A 39 18.24 1.88 -13.58
N LEU A 40 17.63 3.06 -13.62
CA LEU A 40 16.18 3.19 -13.57
C LEU A 40 15.59 2.58 -14.83
N LEU A 41 14.78 1.52 -14.68
CA LEU A 41 14.13 0.84 -15.78
C LEU A 41 12.78 1.47 -16.13
N SER A 42 12.01 1.85 -15.11
CA SER A 42 10.67 2.40 -15.26
C SER A 42 10.18 3.02 -13.96
N GLU A 43 9.22 3.93 -14.06
CA GLU A 43 8.44 4.41 -12.93
C GLU A 43 6.96 4.19 -13.20
N HIS A 44 6.17 3.85 -12.18
CA HIS A 44 4.74 3.60 -12.33
C HIS A 44 3.93 4.38 -11.30
N LEU A 45 2.77 4.88 -11.73
CA LEU A 45 1.78 5.50 -10.85
C LEU A 45 1.06 4.40 -10.05
N TYR A 46 1.22 4.42 -8.73
CA TYR A 46 0.46 3.58 -7.81
C TYR A 46 -0.58 4.45 -7.11
N SER A 47 -1.86 4.12 -7.25
CA SER A 47 -2.94 4.85 -6.58
C SER A 47 -3.46 4.07 -5.38
N LEU A 48 -3.47 4.69 -4.20
CA LEU A 48 -4.05 4.11 -2.97
C LEU A 48 -5.56 4.00 -3.09
N GLU A 49 -6.23 3.11 -2.35
CA GLU A 49 -7.68 3.22 -2.24
C GLU A 49 -8.08 4.57 -1.63
N PRO A 50 -9.28 5.09 -1.93
CA PRO A 50 -9.81 6.24 -1.22
C PRO A 50 -9.82 6.03 0.28
N ASP A 51 -9.51 7.09 1.02
CA ASP A 51 -9.46 7.05 2.46
C ASP A 51 -10.86 6.73 3.01
N PRO A 52 -11.01 5.71 3.87
CA PRO A 52 -12.30 5.43 4.48
C PRO A 52 -12.70 6.57 5.43
N ALA A 53 -13.99 6.71 5.68
CA ALA A 53 -14.52 7.73 6.58
C ALA A 53 -13.81 7.71 7.95
N GLY A 54 -13.29 8.87 8.36
CA GLY A 54 -12.59 9.02 9.65
C GLY A 54 -11.14 8.53 9.67
N ALA A 55 -10.58 8.11 8.53
CA ALA A 55 -9.14 7.94 8.37
C ALA A 55 -8.42 9.30 8.50
N ILE A 56 -7.33 9.29 9.26
CA ILE A 56 -6.40 10.43 9.38
C ILE A 56 -5.23 10.24 8.42
N SER A 57 -4.83 8.99 8.19
CA SER A 57 -3.80 8.64 7.21
C SER A 57 -4.11 7.31 6.52
N ASN A 58 -3.62 7.18 5.30
CA ASN A 58 -3.63 5.98 4.47
C ASN A 58 -2.34 5.94 3.66
N GLY A 59 -1.67 4.80 3.64
CA GLY A 59 -0.37 4.67 3.02
C GLY A 59 -0.08 3.26 2.53
N LEU A 60 0.76 3.16 1.50
CA LEU A 60 1.39 1.91 1.10
C LEU A 60 2.48 1.61 2.13
N SER A 61 2.23 0.69 3.05
CA SER A 61 3.17 0.37 4.13
C SER A 61 4.16 -0.73 3.75
N GLU A 62 3.80 -1.62 2.83
CA GLU A 62 4.65 -2.76 2.43
C GLU A 62 4.34 -3.20 0.99
N LEU A 63 5.36 -3.72 0.31
CA LEU A 63 5.30 -4.28 -1.03
C LEU A 63 6.14 -5.56 -1.12
N LEU A 64 5.48 -6.72 -1.19
CA LEU A 64 6.11 -8.03 -1.29
C LEU A 64 6.09 -8.55 -2.73
N VAL A 65 7.24 -8.99 -3.24
CA VAL A 65 7.34 -9.70 -4.52
C VAL A 65 6.83 -11.13 -4.37
N LEU A 66 5.90 -11.55 -5.25
CA LEU A 66 5.38 -12.92 -5.25
C LEU A 66 6.18 -13.85 -6.16
N ASP A 67 6.61 -13.35 -7.31
CA ASP A 67 7.34 -14.12 -8.32
C ASP A 67 8.17 -13.23 -9.27
N GLN A 68 8.88 -13.88 -10.19
CA GLN A 68 9.70 -13.22 -11.21
C GLN A 68 8.89 -12.66 -12.40
N GLY A 69 7.58 -12.91 -12.44
CA GLY A 69 6.67 -12.41 -13.47
C GLY A 69 6.17 -10.99 -13.22
N GLY A 70 6.57 -10.36 -12.10
CA GLY A 70 6.18 -9.01 -11.75
C GLY A 70 4.82 -8.93 -11.06
N HIS A 71 4.47 -9.97 -10.28
CA HIS A 71 3.33 -9.96 -9.37
C HIS A 71 3.78 -9.60 -7.95
N PHE A 72 2.98 -8.78 -7.28
CA PHE A 72 3.27 -8.32 -5.92
C PHE A 72 2.02 -8.38 -5.04
N LEU A 73 2.24 -8.41 -3.73
CA LEU A 73 1.25 -8.01 -2.73
C LEU A 73 1.62 -6.64 -2.19
N SER A 74 0.66 -5.73 -2.13
CA SER A 74 0.79 -4.50 -1.35
C SER A 74 -0.04 -4.57 -0.08
N LEU A 75 0.45 -3.90 0.95
CA LEU A 75 -0.29 -3.60 2.17
C LEU A 75 -0.59 -2.11 2.19
N GLU A 76 -1.88 -1.76 2.15
CA GLU A 76 -2.33 -0.39 2.40
C GLU A 76 -2.86 -0.30 3.83
N ARG A 77 -2.26 0.54 4.65
CA ARG A 77 -2.62 0.72 6.05
C ARG A 77 -3.25 2.09 6.27
N THR A 78 -4.40 2.07 6.93
CA THR A 78 -5.09 3.27 7.40
C THR A 78 -4.93 3.43 8.91
N PHE A 79 -4.84 4.65 9.39
CA PHE A 79 -4.98 4.99 10.81
C PHE A 79 -5.97 6.14 10.95
N GLY A 80 -6.88 6.03 11.92
CA GLY A 80 -7.91 7.04 12.13
C GLY A 80 -8.63 6.90 13.46
N ARG A 81 -9.80 7.53 13.55
CA ARG A 81 -10.61 7.55 14.79
C ARG A 81 -11.04 6.16 15.25
N SER A 82 -11.19 5.22 14.32
CA SER A 82 -11.55 3.82 14.58
C SER A 82 -10.34 2.91 14.81
N GLY A 83 -9.13 3.47 14.93
CA GLY A 83 -7.88 2.71 15.06
C GLY A 83 -7.26 2.36 13.71
N PHE A 84 -6.51 1.26 13.67
CA PHE A 84 -5.85 0.78 12.46
C PHE A 84 -6.80 -0.02 11.56
N GLY A 85 -6.58 0.11 10.26
CA GLY A 85 -7.13 -0.74 9.22
C GLY A 85 -6.03 -1.13 8.25
N ALA A 86 -6.19 -2.27 7.58
CA ALA A 86 -5.20 -2.75 6.63
C ALA A 86 -5.88 -3.57 5.53
N LYS A 87 -5.46 -3.35 4.29
CA LYS A 87 -5.96 -4.08 3.12
C LYS A 87 -4.78 -4.62 2.33
N LEU A 88 -4.89 -5.89 1.93
CA LEU A 88 -3.97 -6.56 1.03
C LEU A 88 -4.50 -6.48 -0.40
N PHE A 89 -3.65 -6.05 -1.33
CA PHE A 89 -3.95 -6.10 -2.75
C PHE A 89 -2.92 -6.92 -3.50
N GLN A 90 -3.36 -7.70 -4.48
CA GLN A 90 -2.49 -8.25 -5.50
C GLN A 90 -2.38 -7.23 -6.62
N LEU A 91 -1.17 -7.00 -7.12
CA LEU A 91 -0.93 -6.07 -8.22
C LEU A 91 0.05 -6.62 -9.25
N ALA A 92 -0.06 -6.08 -10.47
CA ALA A 92 0.87 -6.33 -11.56
C ALA A 92 1.18 -5.01 -12.27
N MET A 93 2.46 -4.78 -12.57
CA MET A 93 2.91 -3.51 -13.17
C MET A 93 2.92 -3.53 -14.70
N GLY A 94 2.83 -4.71 -15.33
CA GLY A 94 3.09 -4.88 -16.76
C GLY A 94 2.18 -4.09 -17.74
N SER A 95 1.03 -3.59 -17.28
CA SER A 95 0.14 -2.74 -18.10
C SER A 95 0.16 -1.26 -17.70
N ALA A 96 0.96 -0.87 -16.71
CA ALA A 96 1.03 0.50 -16.24
C ALA A 96 1.82 1.37 -17.23
N THR A 97 1.45 2.64 -17.35
CA THR A 97 2.24 3.60 -18.14
C THR A 97 3.56 3.88 -17.43
N ASP A 98 4.67 3.84 -18.17
CA ASP A 98 5.95 4.35 -17.65
C ASP A 98 5.88 5.87 -17.50
N ILE A 99 6.04 6.34 -16.26
CA ILE A 99 5.97 7.73 -15.87
C ILE A 99 7.34 8.32 -15.52
N SER A 100 8.43 7.69 -15.96
CA SER A 100 9.82 8.15 -15.78
C SER A 100 10.06 9.59 -16.30
N GLY A 101 9.30 10.00 -17.33
CA GLY A 101 9.33 11.37 -17.85
C GLY A 101 8.44 12.38 -17.11
N VAL A 102 7.56 11.93 -16.21
CA VAL A 102 6.60 12.78 -15.50
C VAL A 102 7.27 13.38 -14.26
N ARG A 103 7.47 14.69 -14.23
CA ARG A 103 8.14 15.37 -13.11
C ARG A 103 7.35 15.37 -11.79
N SER A 104 6.03 15.48 -11.83
CA SER A 104 5.19 15.56 -10.64
C SER A 104 3.89 14.82 -10.83
N LEU A 105 3.44 14.11 -9.78
CA LEU A 105 2.14 13.46 -9.70
C LEU A 105 1.05 14.36 -9.10
N SER A 106 1.40 15.57 -8.66
CA SER A 106 0.46 16.56 -8.12
C SER A 106 -0.38 17.26 -9.20
N GLY A 107 -0.02 17.08 -10.47
CA GLY A 107 -0.70 17.68 -11.60
C GLY A 107 -1.76 16.77 -12.23
N ASP A 108 -2.09 17.10 -13.47
CA ASP A 108 -2.94 16.27 -14.31
C ASP A 108 -2.24 14.94 -14.64
N VAL A 109 -2.96 13.85 -14.41
CA VAL A 109 -2.54 12.47 -14.69
C VAL A 109 -3.53 11.77 -15.60
N GLU A 110 -4.45 12.52 -16.22
CA GLU A 110 -5.37 12.00 -17.22
C GLU A 110 -4.59 11.30 -18.35
N GLY A 111 -5.07 10.13 -18.76
CA GLY A 111 -4.43 9.30 -19.76
C GLY A 111 -3.29 8.41 -19.25
N LEU A 112 -2.80 8.59 -18.02
CA LEU A 112 -1.88 7.63 -17.40
C LEU A 112 -2.64 6.40 -16.93
N VAL A 113 -2.15 5.21 -17.27
CA VAL A 113 -2.66 3.95 -16.74
C VAL A 113 -1.91 3.63 -15.46
N PRO A 114 -2.55 3.70 -14.27
CA PRO A 114 -1.90 3.34 -13.02
C PRO A 114 -1.67 1.82 -12.94
N VAL A 115 -0.87 1.41 -11.95
CA VAL A 115 -0.71 0.01 -11.56
C VAL A 115 -2.09 -0.59 -11.27
N ARG A 116 -2.38 -1.72 -11.90
CA ARG A 116 -3.62 -2.47 -11.63
C ARG A 116 -3.45 -3.25 -10.35
N LYS A 117 -4.43 -3.12 -9.46
CA LYS A 117 -4.49 -3.86 -8.20
C LYS A 117 -5.88 -4.44 -7.99
N GLN A 118 -5.95 -5.56 -7.28
CA GLN A 118 -7.17 -6.25 -6.89
C GLN A 118 -7.13 -6.51 -5.39
N LEU A 119 -8.21 -6.17 -4.68
CA LEU A 119 -8.35 -6.47 -3.26
C LEU A 119 -8.33 -7.99 -3.04
N VAL A 120 -7.42 -8.44 -2.17
CA VAL A 120 -7.29 -9.84 -1.76
C VAL A 120 -7.97 -10.05 -0.41
N LEU A 121 -7.69 -9.17 0.56
CA LEU A 121 -8.23 -9.27 1.91
C LEU A 121 -8.30 -7.89 2.55
N ASP A 122 -9.46 -7.57 3.13
CA ASP A 122 -9.57 -6.51 4.12
C ASP A 122 -9.41 -7.12 5.52
N LEU A 123 -8.34 -6.75 6.23
CA LEU A 123 -8.03 -7.34 7.54
C LEU A 123 -9.07 -6.97 8.60
N GLN A 124 -9.87 -5.91 8.41
CA GLN A 124 -10.95 -5.58 9.34
C GLN A 124 -12.03 -6.67 9.38
N THR A 125 -12.14 -7.48 8.32
CA THR A 125 -13.07 -8.62 8.26
C THR A 125 -12.71 -9.77 9.20
N LEU A 126 -11.49 -9.76 9.76
CA LEU A 126 -11.03 -10.78 10.70
C LEU A 126 -11.71 -10.67 12.08
N GLY A 127 -12.33 -9.52 12.40
CA GLY A 127 -13.00 -9.31 13.67
C GLY A 127 -12.06 -9.23 14.87
N ILE A 128 -10.78 -8.94 14.64
CA ILE A 128 -9.76 -8.72 15.67
C ILE A 128 -9.30 -7.26 15.66
N PRO A 129 -8.84 -6.71 16.80
CA PRO A 129 -8.11 -5.45 16.80
C PRO A 129 -6.87 -5.56 15.91
N LEU A 130 -6.68 -4.58 15.05
CA LEU A 130 -5.48 -4.42 14.23
C LEU A 130 -4.60 -3.33 14.84
N ASP A 131 -3.30 -3.47 14.63
CA ASP A 131 -2.30 -2.47 15.00
C ASP A 131 -1.55 -1.98 13.75
N ASN A 132 -0.41 -1.30 13.94
CA ASN A 132 0.45 -0.76 12.90
C ASN A 132 1.13 -1.85 12.03
N VAL A 133 0.35 -2.63 11.28
CA VAL A 133 0.87 -3.68 10.37
C VAL A 133 1.67 -3.03 9.24
N GLU A 134 2.94 -3.38 9.15
CA GLU A 134 3.90 -2.75 8.23
C GLU A 134 4.94 -3.69 7.65
N GLY A 135 4.99 -4.95 8.09
CA GLY A 135 5.86 -5.97 7.51
C GLY A 135 5.06 -7.10 6.88
N MET A 136 5.56 -7.63 5.76
CA MET A 136 5.00 -8.80 5.10
C MET A 136 6.08 -9.69 4.49
N THR A 137 5.99 -11.00 4.69
CA THR A 137 6.92 -11.95 4.06
C THR A 137 6.26 -13.30 3.77
N LEU A 138 6.77 -14.00 2.75
CA LEU A 138 6.46 -15.41 2.55
C LEU A 138 7.22 -16.23 3.59
N GLY A 139 6.51 -17.15 4.24
CA GLY A 139 7.10 -18.10 5.17
C GLY A 139 7.31 -19.48 4.53
N PRO A 140 7.69 -20.49 5.34
CA PRO A 140 7.78 -21.88 4.90
C PRO A 140 6.45 -22.40 4.33
N ARG A 141 6.54 -23.46 3.52
CA ARG A 141 5.36 -24.19 3.06
C ARG A 141 4.58 -24.76 4.25
N LEU A 142 3.26 -24.58 4.24
CA LEU A 142 2.36 -25.24 5.19
C LEU A 142 2.31 -26.76 4.91
N PRO A 143 1.80 -27.59 5.84
CA PRO A 143 1.71 -29.04 5.64
C PRO A 143 0.92 -29.48 4.40
N ASP A 144 0.04 -28.63 3.89
CA ASP A 144 -0.73 -28.86 2.65
C ASP A 144 0.02 -28.41 1.37
N GLY A 145 1.27 -27.95 1.49
CA GLY A 145 2.13 -27.50 0.39
C GLY A 145 1.88 -26.06 -0.08
N THR A 146 0.94 -25.35 0.51
CA THR A 146 0.68 -23.93 0.18
C THR A 146 1.73 -23.01 0.82
N ASP A 147 1.91 -21.83 0.23
CA ASP A 147 2.76 -20.80 0.82
C ASP A 147 2.10 -20.21 2.07
N SER A 148 2.90 -19.95 3.10
CA SER A 148 2.45 -19.12 4.22
C SER A 148 2.78 -17.65 3.95
N LEU A 149 1.92 -16.76 4.44
CA LEU A 149 2.14 -15.33 4.43
C LEU A 149 2.12 -14.84 5.88
N LEU A 150 3.20 -14.20 6.31
CA LEU A 150 3.31 -13.58 7.62
C LEU A 150 3.17 -12.07 7.48
N LEU A 151 2.30 -11.47 8.29
CA LEU A 151 2.21 -10.03 8.48
C LEU A 151 2.67 -9.69 9.91
N LEU A 152 3.34 -8.55 10.07
CA LEU A 152 3.87 -8.06 11.34
C LEU A 152 3.45 -6.61 11.59
N SER A 153 3.02 -6.30 12.81
CA SER A 153 2.93 -4.90 13.27
C SER A 153 4.14 -4.46 14.07
N ASP A 154 4.54 -3.22 13.83
CA ASP A 154 5.50 -2.51 14.68
C ASP A 154 4.74 -1.79 15.80
N ASN A 155 5.15 -2.01 17.05
CA ASN A 155 4.55 -1.32 18.17
C ASN A 155 5.08 0.11 18.36
N ASN A 156 5.97 0.60 17.49
CA ASN A 156 6.61 1.92 17.60
C ASN A 156 7.23 2.19 18.98
N PHE A 157 7.63 1.15 19.72
CA PHE A 157 8.04 1.24 21.13
C PHE A 157 7.00 1.91 22.06
N ASN A 158 5.72 1.86 21.69
CA ASN A 158 4.61 2.39 22.47
C ASN A 158 3.92 1.25 23.24
N GLU A 159 3.68 1.46 24.54
CA GLU A 159 3.00 0.48 25.41
C GLU A 159 1.53 0.26 25.04
N ASP A 160 0.91 1.22 24.34
CA ASP A 160 -0.46 1.12 23.84
C ASP A 160 -0.57 0.36 22.50
N GLN A 161 0.56 -0.02 21.90
CA GLN A 161 0.62 -0.78 20.66
C GLN A 161 1.26 -2.15 20.90
N ILE A 162 0.82 -3.15 20.15
CA ILE A 162 1.30 -4.53 20.25
C ILE A 162 2.05 -4.94 18.99
N THR A 163 3.09 -5.75 19.17
CA THR A 163 3.64 -6.56 18.08
C THR A 163 2.69 -7.73 17.83
N GLN A 164 2.00 -7.69 16.69
CA GLN A 164 1.04 -8.67 16.23
C GLN A 164 1.66 -9.45 15.07
N ILE A 165 1.56 -10.77 15.12
CA ILE A 165 1.93 -11.66 14.02
C ILE A 165 0.66 -12.31 13.50
N LEU A 166 0.35 -12.07 12.22
CA LEU A 166 -0.77 -12.71 11.53
C LEU A 166 -0.22 -13.70 10.50
N LEU A 167 -0.64 -14.96 10.62
CA LEU A 167 -0.24 -16.04 9.70
C LEU A 167 -1.43 -16.42 8.82
N PHE A 168 -1.24 -16.31 7.51
CA PHE A 168 -2.23 -16.71 6.52
C PHE A 168 -1.71 -17.84 5.64
N ARG A 169 -2.66 -18.61 5.12
CA ARG A 169 -2.42 -19.53 4.01
C ARG A 169 -2.66 -18.80 2.70
N LEU A 170 -1.64 -18.69 1.86
CA LEU A 170 -1.73 -18.08 0.53
C LEU A 170 -2.15 -19.15 -0.50
N ARG A 171 -3.29 -18.92 -1.18
CA ARG A 171 -3.67 -19.74 -2.34
C ARG A 171 -3.31 -18.98 -3.61
N GLN A 172 -2.48 -19.59 -4.44
CA GLN A 172 -2.31 -19.12 -5.82
C GLN A 172 -3.55 -19.59 -6.61
N GLY A 173 -4.21 -18.65 -7.28
CA GLY A 173 -5.39 -18.90 -8.12
C GLY A 173 -5.02 -19.33 -9.53
#